data_AF-A0A5C9CR75-F1
#
_entry.id   AF-A0A5C9CR75-F1
#
_cell.length_a   1.000
_cell.length_b   1.000
_cell.length_c   1.000
_cell.angle_alpha   90.00
_cell.angle_beta   90.00
_cell.angle_gamma   90.00
#
_symmetry.space_group_name_H-M   'P 1'
#
loop_
_entity.id
_entity.type
_entity.pdbx_description
1 polymer ?
#
loop_
_entity_poly.entity_id
_entity_poly.type
_entity_poly.pdbx_seq_one_letter_code
_entity_poly.pdbx_strand_id
1 'polypeptide(L)'
;MNGPDPTDKHPMVGFPQVCFIKNTVTNPNIVIGDYTYYDDPEDSEHFERNVLYHYPFIGDRLVIGKFCALARGVKFIMNGANHKMSGLSTYPFSIFGNGWER
;
A
#
# COMPACT_ATOMS: atom_id res chain seq x y z
N MET A 1 -22.52 -17.02 -14.45
CA MET A 1 -21.17 -16.95 -15.06
C MET A 1 -20.20 -17.32 -13.95
N ASN A 2 -19.35 -18.33 -14.14
CA ASN A 2 -18.37 -18.74 -13.12
C ASN A 2 -17.06 -17.99 -13.40
N GLY A 3 -16.61 -17.18 -12.44
CA GLY A 3 -15.30 -16.52 -12.46
C GLY A 3 -14.32 -17.18 -11.47
N PRO A 4 -13.10 -16.66 -11.34
CA PRO A 4 -12.15 -17.13 -10.32
C PRO A 4 -12.69 -16.93 -8.90
N ASP A 5 -12.24 -17.75 -7.96
CA ASP A 5 -12.52 -17.55 -6.53
C ASP A 5 -11.83 -16.27 -6.05
N PRO A 6 -12.55 -15.29 -5.47
CA PRO A 6 -11.94 -14.05 -4.97
C PRO A 6 -11.00 -14.27 -3.78
N THR A 7 -11.01 -15.46 -3.16
CA THR A 7 -10.13 -15.84 -2.05
C THR A 7 -8.85 -16.55 -2.51
N ASP A 8 -8.77 -16.93 -3.79
CA ASP A 8 -7.54 -17.45 -4.39
C ASP A 8 -6.52 -16.30 -4.52
N LYS A 9 -5.31 -16.51 -4.04
CA LYS A 9 -4.21 -15.55 -4.22
C LYS A 9 -3.81 -15.45 -5.68
N HIS A 10 -3.75 -16.58 -6.39
CA HIS A 10 -3.23 -16.66 -7.76
C HIS A 10 -4.29 -17.25 -8.70
N PRO A 11 -5.30 -16.44 -9.07
CA PRO A 11 -6.45 -16.90 -9.85
C PRO A 11 -6.12 -17.31 -11.29
N MET A 12 -4.90 -17.02 -11.76
CA MET A 12 -4.45 -17.28 -13.12
C MET A 12 -3.37 -18.37 -13.14
N VAL A 13 -3.80 -19.62 -13.32
CA VAL A 13 -2.90 -20.78 -13.38
C VAL A 13 -1.81 -20.57 -14.43
N GLY A 14 -0.55 -20.75 -14.04
CA GLY A 14 0.62 -20.53 -14.88
C GLY A 14 1.17 -19.10 -14.88
N PHE A 15 0.50 -18.16 -14.21
CA PHE A 15 0.89 -16.75 -14.13
C PHE A 15 0.92 -16.26 -12.67
N PRO A 16 1.90 -16.69 -11.86
CA PRO A 16 1.98 -16.33 -10.43
C PRO A 16 2.18 -14.82 -10.21
N GLN A 17 2.61 -14.08 -11.23
CA GLN A 17 2.71 -12.62 -11.19
C GLN A 17 1.36 -11.92 -10.97
N VAL A 18 0.23 -12.56 -11.29
CA VAL A 18 -1.11 -12.00 -11.07
C VAL A 18 -1.59 -12.43 -9.69
N CYS A 19 -1.74 -11.47 -8.79
CA CYS A 19 -2.16 -11.71 -7.41
C CYS A 19 -3.41 -10.93 -7.05
N PHE A 20 -4.43 -11.59 -6.48
CA PHE A 20 -5.51 -10.90 -5.77
C PHE A 20 -5.01 -10.44 -4.40
N ILE A 21 -4.52 -9.20 -4.36
CA ILE A 21 -3.79 -8.62 -3.22
C ILE A 21 -4.63 -8.45 -1.95
N LYS A 22 -5.95 -8.54 -2.03
CA LYS A 22 -6.81 -8.64 -0.83
C LYS A 22 -6.39 -9.80 0.07
N ASN A 23 -5.90 -10.89 -0.52
CA ASN A 23 -5.59 -12.14 0.18
C ASN A 23 -4.15 -12.20 0.71
N THR A 24 -3.35 -11.15 0.49
CA THR A 24 -1.92 -11.10 0.88
C THR A 24 -1.55 -9.88 1.72
N VAL A 25 -2.34 -8.80 1.65
CA VAL A 25 -2.20 -7.64 2.54
C VAL A 25 -2.48 -8.04 3.99
N THR A 26 -1.62 -7.56 4.90
CA THR A 26 -1.70 -7.84 6.35
C THR A 26 -1.90 -6.58 7.19
N ASN A 27 -1.57 -5.40 6.66
CA ASN A 27 -1.73 -4.13 7.34
C ASN A 27 -3.22 -3.78 7.49
N PRO A 28 -3.72 -3.61 8.73
CA PRO A 28 -5.15 -3.38 8.98
C PRO A 28 -5.66 -2.03 8.46
N ASN A 29 -4.77 -1.09 8.13
CA ASN A 29 -5.14 0.20 7.54
C ASN A 29 -5.16 0.18 6.00
N ILE A 30 -4.92 -0.97 5.37
CA ILE A 30 -5.05 -1.17 3.93
C ILE A 30 -6.28 -2.06 3.69
N VAL A 31 -7.27 -1.52 2.97
CA VAL A 31 -8.52 -2.22 2.65
C VAL A 31 -8.62 -2.40 1.14
N ILE A 32 -8.69 -3.65 0.70
CA ILE A 32 -8.78 -4.00 -0.72
C ILE A 32 -10.07 -4.74 -1.01
N GLY A 33 -10.78 -4.34 -2.07
CA GLY A 33 -11.96 -5.02 -2.57
C GLY A 33 -11.65 -6.31 -3.34
N ASP A 34 -12.64 -7.21 -3.42
CA ASP A 34 -12.56 -8.45 -4.20
C ASP A 34 -12.14 -8.19 -5.66
N TYR A 35 -11.46 -9.17 -6.26
CA TYR A 35 -11.02 -9.16 -7.66
C TYR A 35 -10.04 -8.06 -8.05
N THR A 36 -9.60 -7.24 -7.11
CA THR A 36 -8.52 -6.29 -7.34
C THR A 36 -7.20 -7.03 -7.36
N TYR A 37 -6.47 -6.90 -8.47
CA TYR A 37 -5.21 -7.59 -8.66
C TYR A 37 -4.03 -6.64 -8.81
N TYR A 38 -2.85 -7.14 -8.46
CA TYR A 38 -1.56 -6.55 -8.78
C TYR A 38 -0.79 -7.52 -9.67
N ASP A 39 -0.21 -7.01 -10.75
CA ASP A 39 0.68 -7.76 -11.64
C ASP A 39 2.13 -7.40 -11.35
N ASP A 40 2.88 -8.37 -10.84
CA ASP A 40 4.32 -8.22 -10.67
C ASP A 40 5.08 -9.56 -10.71
N PRO A 41 6.06 -9.71 -11.61
CA PRO A 41 6.84 -10.94 -11.76
C PRO A 41 7.92 -11.13 -10.68
N GLU A 42 8.21 -10.14 -9.84
CA GLU A 42 9.21 -10.27 -8.76
C GLU A 42 8.59 -10.84 -7.48
N ASP A 43 7.49 -10.25 -7.02
CA ASP A 43 6.79 -10.59 -5.79
C ASP A 43 5.38 -10.00 -5.81
N SER A 44 4.42 -10.71 -6.41
CA SER A 44 3.04 -10.24 -6.53
C SER A 44 2.26 -10.28 -5.20
N GLU A 45 2.68 -11.09 -4.24
CA GLU A 45 2.05 -11.19 -2.91
C GLU A 45 2.40 -9.98 -2.03
N HIS A 46 3.64 -9.49 -2.08
CA HIS A 46 4.13 -8.38 -1.24
C HIS A 46 3.75 -6.99 -1.79
N PHE A 47 2.48 -6.79 -2.13
CA PHE A 47 1.95 -5.49 -2.60
C PHE A 47 2.27 -4.32 -1.66
N GLU A 48 2.35 -4.57 -0.35
CA GLU A 48 2.58 -3.52 0.65
C GLU A 48 3.89 -2.74 0.46
N ARG A 49 4.89 -3.30 -0.22
CA ARG A 49 6.12 -2.55 -0.59
C ARG A 49 5.87 -1.37 -1.52
N ASN A 50 4.67 -1.30 -2.11
CA ASN A 50 4.21 -0.20 -2.95
C ASN A 50 3.48 0.89 -2.16
N VAL A 51 3.20 0.67 -0.88
CA VAL A 51 2.51 1.60 0.01
C VAL A 51 3.55 2.27 0.90
N LEU A 52 3.91 3.50 0.56
CA LEU A 52 5.04 4.21 1.15
C LEU A 52 4.58 5.19 2.22
N TYR A 53 5.39 5.34 3.28
CA TYR A 53 5.17 6.29 4.37
C TYR A 53 3.85 6.07 5.14
N HIS A 54 3.38 4.81 5.21
CA HIS A 54 2.16 4.44 5.92
C HIS A 54 2.45 4.08 7.38
N TYR A 55 2.45 5.07 8.25
CA TYR A 55 2.79 4.84 9.65
C TYR A 55 1.54 4.67 10.53
N PRO A 56 1.47 3.65 11.41
CA PRO A 56 0.29 3.39 12.25
C PRO A 56 -0.15 4.58 13.11
N PHE A 57 0.80 5.42 13.56
CA PHE A 57 0.51 6.56 14.42
C PHE A 57 -0.21 7.72 13.70
N ILE A 58 -0.23 7.73 12.36
CA ILE A 58 -0.98 8.73 11.58
C ILE A 58 -2.46 8.35 11.51
N GLY A 59 -2.76 7.05 11.47
CA GLY A 59 -4.13 6.54 11.41
C GLY A 59 -4.83 6.72 10.06
N ASP A 60 -4.11 7.12 9.01
CA ASP A 60 -4.64 7.19 7.65
C ASP A 60 -4.83 5.79 7.05
N ARG A 61 -5.69 5.70 6.02
CA ARG A 61 -6.06 4.42 5.40
C ARG A 61 -5.88 4.48 3.89
N LEU A 62 -5.44 3.37 3.31
CA LEU A 62 -5.50 3.12 1.87
C LEU A 62 -6.73 2.25 1.59
N VAL A 63 -7.66 2.74 0.78
CA VAL A 63 -8.85 1.98 0.38
C VAL A 63 -8.87 1.85 -1.15
N ILE A 64 -8.79 0.62 -1.64
CA ILE A 64 -8.88 0.30 -3.07
C ILE A 64 -10.15 -0.54 -3.27
N GLY A 65 -10.97 -0.13 -4.25
CA GLY A 65 -12.25 -0.77 -4.54
C GLY A 65 -12.14 -2.19 -5.08
N LYS A 66 -13.25 -2.72 -5.57
CA LYS A 66 -13.32 -4.02 -6.26
C LYS A 66 -12.94 -3.87 -7.74
N PHE A 67 -12.47 -4.95 -8.37
CA PHE A 67 -12.20 -5.02 -9.80
C PHE A 67 -11.19 -3.97 -10.32
N CYS A 68 -10.20 -3.60 -9.51
CA CYS A 68 -9.11 -2.74 -9.95
C CYS A 68 -7.96 -3.56 -10.56
N ALA A 69 -7.31 -2.99 -11.56
CA ALA A 69 -6.13 -3.54 -12.21
C ALA A 69 -4.91 -2.68 -11.86
N LEU A 70 -4.02 -3.19 -11.02
CA LEU A 70 -2.83 -2.46 -10.58
C LEU A 70 -1.60 -2.99 -11.32
N ALA A 71 -0.99 -2.12 -12.13
CA ALA A 71 0.21 -2.47 -12.88
C ALA A 71 1.45 -2.49 -11.97
N ARG A 72 2.46 -3.25 -12.41
CA ARG A 72 3.78 -3.33 -11.79
C ARG A 72 4.33 -1.96 -11.44
N GLY A 73 4.85 -1.82 -10.23
CA GLY A 73 5.59 -0.63 -9.80
C GLY A 73 4.73 0.59 -9.46
N VAL A 74 3.39 0.47 -9.48
CA VAL A 74 2.50 1.50 -8.91
C VAL A 74 2.93 1.84 -7.49
N LYS A 75 2.87 3.11 -7.09
CA LYS A 75 3.20 3.57 -5.73
C LYS A 75 2.06 4.37 -5.15
N PHE A 76 1.76 4.11 -3.88
CA PHE A 76 0.81 4.84 -3.06
C PHE A 76 1.59 5.61 -2.01
N ILE A 77 1.52 6.94 -2.05
CA ILE A 77 2.21 7.81 -1.09
C ILE A 77 1.20 8.18 0.01
N MET A 78 1.47 7.72 1.23
CA MET A 78 0.63 7.99 2.39
C MET A 78 1.12 9.23 3.14
N ASN A 79 0.39 9.65 4.18
CA ASN A 79 0.60 10.97 4.80
C ASN A 79 1.90 11.09 5.62
N GLY A 80 2.63 10.01 5.87
CA GLY A 80 3.92 10.06 6.57
C GLY A 80 5.03 10.79 5.81
N ALA A 81 4.84 11.07 4.53
CA ALA A 81 5.74 11.89 3.73
C ALA A 81 5.55 13.40 3.97
N ASN A 82 4.47 13.81 4.65
CA ASN A 82 4.13 15.22 4.80
C ASN A 82 5.03 15.91 5.84
N HIS A 83 5.52 17.09 5.48
CA HIS A 83 6.22 17.98 6.40
C HIS A 83 5.26 19.02 6.99
N LYS A 84 5.59 19.52 8.19
CA LYS A 84 4.85 20.65 8.78
C LYS A 84 5.07 21.90 7.94
N MET A 85 3.99 22.50 7.43
CA MET A 85 4.03 23.69 6.57
C MET A 85 3.59 24.99 7.26
N SER A 86 3.05 24.90 8.48
CA SER A 86 2.52 26.07 9.20
C SER A 86 3.59 26.87 9.95
N GLY A 87 4.84 26.39 9.98
CA GLY A 87 5.94 27.01 10.69
C GLY A 87 6.78 27.93 9.80
N LEU A 88 7.88 28.44 10.36
CA LEU A 88 8.84 29.27 9.61
C LEU A 88 9.60 28.48 8.53
N SER A 89 9.69 27.16 8.67
CA SER A 89 10.38 26.27 7.75
C SER A 89 9.72 24.88 7.75
N THR A 90 9.88 24.15 6.64
CA THR A 90 9.51 22.73 6.52
C THR A 90 10.62 21.78 6.98
N TYR A 91 11.80 22.29 7.34
CA TYR A 91 12.91 21.45 7.81
C TYR A 91 12.51 20.71 9.11
N PRO A 92 12.64 19.37 9.18
CA PRO A 92 12.12 18.59 10.29
C PRO A 92 13.10 18.56 11.47
N PHE A 93 13.42 19.72 12.06
CA PHE A 93 14.41 19.86 13.13
C PHE A 93 14.27 18.79 14.24
N SER A 94 13.02 18.48 14.62
CA SER A 94 12.72 17.54 15.69
C SER A 94 13.24 16.13 15.49
N ILE A 95 13.48 15.68 14.24
CA ILE A 95 14.00 14.32 13.99
C ILE A 95 15.50 14.19 14.28
N PHE A 96 16.24 15.30 14.35
CA PHE A 96 17.70 15.31 14.57
C PHE A 96 18.10 15.37 16.06
N GLY A 97 17.13 15.58 16.96
CA GLY A 97 17.35 15.58 18.41
C GLY A 97 18.30 16.68 18.90
N ASN A 98 19.03 16.42 19.99
CA ASN A 98 20.00 17.33 20.60
C ASN A 98 19.43 18.70 21.03
N GLY A 99 18.18 18.70 21.50
CA GLY A 99 17.47 19.89 21.93
C GLY A 99 16.63 20.56 20.84
N TRP A 100 16.68 20.05 19.59
CA TRP A 100 15.83 20.50 18.48
C TRP A 100 14.46 19.80 18.44
N GLU A 101 14.25 18.79 19.28
CA GLU A 101 12.97 18.09 19.45
C GLU A 101 11.94 18.83 20.32
N ARG A 102 12.32 19.97 20.92
CA ARG A 102 11.54 20.72 21.91
C ARG A 102 10.84 21.94 21.33
#